data_AF-A0A4V2SQP4-F1
#
_entry.id   AF-A0A4V2SQP4-F1
#
_cell.length_a   1.000
_cell.length_b   1.000
_cell.length_c   1.000
_cell.angle_alpha   90.00
_cell.angle_beta   90.00
_cell.angle_gamma   90.00
#
_symmetry.space_group_name_H-M   'P 1'
#
loop_
_entity.id
_entity.type
_entity.pdbx_description
1 polymer ?
#
loop_
_entity_poly.entity_id
_entity_poly.type
_entity_poly.pdbx_seq_one_letter_code
_entity_poly.pdbx_strand_id
1 'polypeptide(L)' 'MAARRAIFTQSDVTKVLKAYRDAGLPVVRCEIDPRTGKIVVFSTVAPDEGGNPWDAATA' A
#
# COMPACT_ATOMS: atom_id res chain seq x y z
N MET A 1 7.93 -26.53 2.64
CA MET A 1 7.49 -25.56 1.61
C MET A 1 8.73 -24.95 0.99
N ALA A 2 8.91 -25.01 -0.33
CA ALA A 2 10.03 -24.32 -0.98
C ALA A 2 9.74 -22.81 -0.98
N ALA A 3 10.57 -22.01 -0.33
CA ALA A 3 10.43 -20.55 -0.34
C ALA A 3 10.72 -20.04 -1.76
N ARG A 4 9.68 -19.55 -2.45
CA ARG A 4 9.83 -18.93 -3.77
C ARG A 4 10.68 -17.68 -3.62
N ARG A 5 11.74 -17.56 -4.41
CA ARG A 5 12.62 -16.39 -4.40
C ARG A 5 11.80 -15.14 -4.70
N ALA A 6 11.96 -14.10 -3.88
CA ALA A 6 11.32 -12.81 -4.12
C ALA A 6 11.83 -12.21 -5.46
N ILE A 7 10.91 -11.63 -6.22
CA ILE A 7 11.21 -11.04 -7.54
C ILE A 7 11.97 -9.72 -7.37
N PHE A 8 11.64 -8.96 -6.32
CA PHE A 8 12.27 -7.68 -6.01
C PHE A 8 13.28 -7.80 -4.87
N THR A 9 14.29 -6.95 -4.95
CA THR A 9 15.26 -6.77 -3.87
C THR A 9 14.80 -5.66 -2.91
N GLN A 10 15.40 -5.61 -1.73
CA GLN A 10 15.22 -4.49 -0.80
C GLN A 10 15.62 -3.14 -1.44
N SER A 11 16.62 -3.15 -2.33
CA SER A 11 17.05 -1.94 -3.03
C SER A 11 15.97 -1.41 -3.97
N ASP A 12 15.20 -2.30 -4.61
CA ASP A 12 14.09 -1.89 -5.49
C ASP A 12 12.98 -1.24 -4.69
N VAL A 13 12.59 -1.84 -3.57
CA VAL A 13 11.60 -1.26 -2.64
C VAL A 13 12.07 0.12 -2.15
N THR A 14 13.35 0.25 -1.78
CA THR A 14 13.93 1.51 -1.30
C THR A 14 13.89 2.61 -2.36
N LYS A 15 14.17 2.28 -3.63
CA LYS A 15 14.10 3.24 -4.74
C LYS A 15 12.68 3.75 -4.94
N VAL A 16 11.69 2.86 -4.90
CA VAL A 16 10.27 3.25 -5.03
C VAL A 16 9.86 4.18 -3.90
N LEU A 17 10.18 3.82 -2.64
CA LEU A 17 9.83 4.66 -1.49
C LEU A 17 10.48 6.05 -1.54
N LYS A 18 11.75 6.13 -1.98
CA LYS A 18 12.42 7.42 -2.20
C LYS A 18 11.75 8.23 -3.30
N ALA A 19 11.37 7.60 -4.42
CA ALA A 19 10.69 8.29 -5.51
C ALA A 19 9.36 8.91 -5.06
N TYR A 20 8.55 8.21 -4.26
CA TYR A 20 7.30 8.76 -3.70
C TYR A 20 7.56 9.94 -2.77
N ARG A 21 8.54 9.81 -1.86
CA ARG A 21 8.97 10.90 -0.98
C ARG A 21 9.44 12.12 -1.78
N ASP A 22 10.28 11.90 -2.78
CA ASP A 22 10.85 12.98 -3.60
C ASP A 22 9.76 13.65 -4.48
N ALA A 23 8.69 12.92 -4.82
CA ALA A 23 7.49 13.44 -5.45
C ALA A 23 6.51 14.12 -4.48
N GLY A 24 6.80 14.16 -3.17
CA GLY A 24 5.92 14.72 -2.15
C GLY A 24 4.64 13.92 -1.91
N LEU A 25 4.57 12.67 -2.38
CA LEU A 25 3.42 11.80 -2.17
C LEU A 25 3.56 11.08 -0.82
N PRO A 26 2.52 11.07 0.03
CA PRO A 26 2.56 10.28 1.25
C PRO A 26 2.70 8.80 0.92
N VAL A 27 3.27 8.02 1.84
CA VAL A 27 3.28 6.56 1.76
C VAL A 27 2.62 6.03 3.03
N VAL A 28 1.48 5.38 2.89
CA VAL A 28 0.73 4.76 3.99
C VAL A 28 1.13 3.29 4.15
N ARG A 29 1.25 2.58 3.02
CA ARG A 29 1.60 1.15 2.97
C ARG A 29 2.33 0.86 1.68
N CYS A 30 3.30 -0.05 1.74
CA CYS A 30 4.01 -0.59 0.59
C CYS A 30 4.06 -2.11 0.71
N GLU A 31 3.65 -2.81 -0.33
CA GLU A 31 3.65 -4.27 -0.35
C GLU A 31 4.03 -4.85 -1.71
N ILE A 32 4.38 -6.13 -1.72
CA ILE A 32 4.52 -6.90 -2.96
C ILE A 32 3.24 -7.71 -3.10
N ASP A 33 2.43 -7.37 -4.10
CA ASP A 33 1.18 -8.10 -4.36
C ASP A 33 1.51 -9.54 -4.81
N PRO A 34 1.08 -10.57 -4.06
CA PRO A 34 1.38 -11.96 -4.40
C PRO A 34 0.70 -12.43 -5.68
N ARG A 35 -0.36 -11.75 -6.15
CA ARG A 35 -1.09 -12.10 -7.38
C ARG A 35 -0.40 -11.55 -8.62
N THR A 36 -0.01 -10.28 -8.60
CA THR A 36 0.61 -9.62 -9.76
C THR A 36 2.13 -9.62 -9.73
N GLY A 37 2.74 -9.87 -8.56
CA GLY A 37 4.18 -9.80 -8.37
C GLY A 37 4.74 -8.38 -8.57
N LYS A 38 3.93 -7.34 -8.31
CA LYS A 38 4.31 -5.92 -8.43
C LYS A 38 4.50 -5.28 -7.06
N ILE A 39 5.34 -4.25 -6.99
CA ILE A 39 5.38 -3.35 -5.83
C ILE A 39 4.16 -2.43 -5.92
N VAL A 40 3.30 -2.46 -4.90
CA VAL A 40 2.12 -1.61 -4.77
C VAL A 40 2.34 -0.64 -3.62
N VAL A 41 2.18 0.66 -3.90
CA VAL A 41 2.27 1.73 -2.91
C VAL A 41 0.90 2.38 -2.74
N PHE A 42 0.44 2.44 -1.51
CA PHE A 42 -0.77 3.13 -1.11
C PHE A 42 -0.37 4.53 -0.62
N SER A 43 -0.70 5.57 -1.38
CA SER A 43 -0.25 6.94 -1.12
C SER A 43 -1.30 7.86 -0.51
N THR A 44 -2.57 7.46 -0.54
CA THR A 44 -3.68 8.19 0.07
C THR A 44 -4.19 7.41 1.27
N VAL A 45 -4.43 8.09 2.38
CA VAL A 45 -5.44 7.62 3.34
C VAL A 45 -6.76 7.82 2.62
N ALA A 46 -7.54 6.76 2.41
CA ALA A 46 -8.90 6.95 1.91
C ALA A 46 -9.58 8.00 2.82
N PRO A 47 -10.23 9.03 2.29
CA PRO A 47 -11.03 9.89 3.13
C PRO A 47 -11.98 8.99 3.92
N ASP A 48 -12.12 9.26 5.21
CA ASP A 48 -13.19 8.66 6.02
C ASP A 48 -14.50 9.05 5.33
N GLU A 49 -15.04 8.15 4.51
CA GLU A 49 -16.38 8.27 3.96
C GLU A 49 -17.28 8.18 5.18
N GLY A 50 -17.57 9.34 5.77
CA GLY A 50 -18.20 9.49 7.07
C GLY A 50 -19.25 8.41 7.29
N GLY A 51 -19.10 7.69 8.41
CA GLY A 51 -19.75 6.41 8.70
C GLY A 51 -21.16 6.28 8.14
N ASN A 52 -21.44 5.08 7.64
CA ASN A 52 -22.70 4.75 6.99
C ASN A 52 -23.92 5.29 7.78
N PRO A 53 -24.79 6.11 7.15
CA PRO A 53 -25.95 6.72 7.82
C PRO A 53 -26.95 5.70 8.39
N TRP A 54 -26.91 4.44 7.94
CA TRP A 54 -27.75 3.38 8.48
C TRP A 54 -27.18 2.72 9.74
N ASP A 55 -25.91 2.95 10.10
CA ASP A 55 -25.29 2.36 11.30
C ASP A 55 -25.78 3.01 12.61
N ALA A 56 -26.37 4.21 12.56
CA ALA A 56 -26.92 4.91 13.72
C ALA A 56 -28.31 4.39 14.16
N ALA A 57 -28.97 3.55 13.35
CA ALA A 57 -30.36 3.14 13.57
C ALA A 57 -30.53 1.89 14.44
N THR A 58 -29.44 1.30 14.97
CA THR A 58 -29.49 0.02 15.73
C THR A 58 -28.83 0.11 17.12
N ALA A 59 -28.72 1.32 17.70
CA ALA A 59 -28.26 1.53 19.08
C ALA A 59 -29.43 1.63 20.07
#